data_AF-A0A350H3V5-F1
#
_entry.id   AF-A0A350H3V5-F1
#
_cell.length_a   1.000
_cell.length_b   1.000
_cell.length_c   1.000
_cell.angle_alpha   90.00
_cell.angle_beta   90.00
_cell.angle_gamma   90.00
#
_symmetry.space_group_name_H-M   'P 1'
#
loop_
_entity.id
_entity.type
_entity.pdbx_description
1 polymer ?
#
loop_
_entity_poly.entity_id
_entity_poly.type
_entity_poly.pdbx_seq_one_letter_code
_entity_poly.pdbx_strand_id
1 'polypeptide(L)' 'MKITGEMIGAELKSLRVKKNLSIDIVSQKINIHPNTIAKYEKNASDCKIESFLKLLNLYETNESIFFNIVREYNHIKDE' A
#
# COMPACT_ATOMS: atom_id res chain seq x y z
N MET A 1 -18.43 4.50 -5.72
CA MET A 1 -17.08 5.04 -6.05
C MET A 1 -16.17 3.91 -6.56
N LYS A 2 -15.30 4.18 -7.53
CA LYS A 2 -14.33 3.21 -8.07
C LYS A 2 -12.99 3.36 -7.34
N ILE A 3 -12.44 2.27 -6.80
CA ILE A 3 -11.09 2.26 -6.21
C ILE A 3 -10.05 2.36 -7.33
N THR A 4 -9.08 3.27 -7.19
CA THR A 4 -7.98 3.46 -8.15
C THR A 4 -6.65 2.97 -7.60
N GLY A 5 -5.67 2.78 -8.48
CA GLY A 5 -4.32 2.38 -8.08
C GLY A 5 -3.60 3.45 -7.24
N GLU A 6 -3.90 4.74 -7.42
CA GLU A 6 -3.39 5.83 -6.58
C GLU A 6 -3.93 5.73 -5.15
N MET A 7 -5.22 5.42 -4.97
CA MET A 7 -5.82 5.24 -3.65
C MET A 7 -5.17 4.07 -2.90
N ILE A 8 -4.96 2.95 -3.61
CA ILE A 8 -4.28 1.77 -3.05
C ILE A 8 -2.81 2.12 -2.70
N GLY A 9 -2.09 2.77 -3.61
CA GLY A 9 -0.70 3.17 -3.38
C GLY A 9 -0.54 4.10 -2.18
N ALA A 10 -1.45 5.08 -2.04
CA ALA A 10 -1.47 5.99 -0.91
C ALA A 10 -1.66 5.26 0.43
N GLU A 11 -2.56 4.28 0.50
CA GLU A 11 -2.73 3.52 1.75
C GLU A 11 -1.56 2.57 2.04
N LEU A 12 -0.93 1.97 1.03
CA LEU A 12 0.32 1.22 1.22
C LEU A 12 1.42 2.10 1.85
N LYS A 13 1.55 3.34 1.37
CA LYS A 13 2.49 4.32 1.94
C LYS A 13 2.12 4.70 3.37
N SER A 14 0.84 4.96 3.63
CA SER A 14 0.29 5.27 4.95
C SER A 14 0.64 4.17 5.96
N LEU A 15 0.41 2.90 5.62
CA LEU A 15 0.78 1.76 6.46
C LEU A 15 2.29 1.67 6.71
N ARG A 16 3.11 1.84 5.67
CA ARG A 16 4.57 1.83 5.83
C ARG A 16 5.04 2.89 6.82
N VAL A 17 4.52 4.11 6.70
CA VAL A 17 4.86 5.23 7.58
C VAL A 17 4.37 4.98 9.01
N LYS A 18 3.15 4.45 9.20
CA LYS A 18 2.63 4.06 10.53
C LYS A 18 3.50 3.01 11.22
N LYS A 19 4.16 2.14 10.45
CA LYS A 19 5.13 1.15 10.96
C LYS A 19 6.55 1.70 11.11
N ASN A 20 6.79 2.99 10.85
CA ASN A 20 8.11 3.64 10.87
C ASN A 20 9.17 2.92 9.99
N LEU A 21 8.74 2.38 8.84
CA LEU A 21 9.64 1.69 7.92
C LEU A 21 10.09 2.63 6.78
N SER A 22 11.39 2.67 6.50
CA SER A 22 11.90 3.26 5.26
C SER A 22 11.64 2.30 4.08
N ILE A 23 11.66 2.83 2.85
CA ILE A 23 11.55 2.00 1.65
C ILE A 23 12.68 0.98 1.57
N ASP A 24 13.90 1.34 1.99
CA ASP A 24 15.04 0.43 1.99
C ASP A 24 14.84 -0.74 2.96
N ILE A 25 14.29 -0.49 4.15
CA ILE A 25 13.96 -1.56 5.11
C ILE A 25 12.89 -2.49 4.52
N VAL A 26 11.84 -1.94 3.90
CA VAL A 26 10.81 -2.75 3.24
C VAL A 26 11.44 -3.59 2.13
N SER A 27 12.26 -2.97 1.27
CA SER A 27 12.98 -3.63 0.18
C SER A 27 13.77 -4.85 0.65
N GLN A 28 14.55 -4.67 1.72
CA GLN A 28 15.34 -5.75 2.31
C GLN A 28 14.47 -6.88 2.87
N LYS A 29 13.36 -6.54 3.54
CA LYS A 29 12.49 -7.53 4.20
C LYS A 29 11.68 -8.39 3.23
N ILE A 30 11.24 -7.84 2.10
CA ILE A 30 10.39 -8.58 1.14
C ILE A 30 11.06 -8.88 -0.20
N ASN A 31 12.36 -8.56 -0.32
CA ASN A 31 13.18 -8.76 -1.51
C ASN A 31 12.56 -8.15 -2.78
N ILE A 32 12.13 -6.88 -2.69
CA ILE A 32 11.61 -6.10 -3.81
C ILE A 32 12.41 -4.82 -3.92
N HIS A 33 12.89 -4.49 -5.12
CA HIS A 33 13.70 -3.30 -5.35
C HIS A 33 13.02 -2.02 -4.82
N PRO A 34 13.76 -1.07 -4.17
CA PRO A 34 13.17 0.11 -3.53
C PRO A 34 12.37 0.98 -4.51
N ASN A 35 12.86 1.16 -5.75
CA ASN A 35 12.11 1.89 -6.79
C ASN A 35 10.76 1.26 -7.13
N THR A 36 10.65 -0.07 -7.04
CA THR A 36 9.40 -0.78 -7.29
C THR A 36 8.41 -0.53 -6.17
N ILE A 37 8.85 -0.53 -4.91
CA ILE A 37 8.02 -0.16 -3.75
C ILE A 37 7.55 1.30 -3.88
N ALA A 38 8.46 2.22 -4.22
CA ALA A 38 8.12 3.63 -4.45
C ALA A 38 7.10 3.80 -5.58
N LYS A 39 7.21 3.02 -6.67
CA LYS A 39 6.23 2.99 -7.76
C LYS A 39 4.87 2.52 -7.25
N TYR A 40 4.81 1.43 -6.49
CA TYR A 40 3.57 0.91 -5.92
C TYR A 40 2.89 1.91 -4.99
N GLU A 41 3.66 2.61 -4.16
CA GLU A 41 3.15 3.66 -3.26
C GLU A 41 2.64 4.91 -3.99
N LYS A 42 3.11 5.15 -5.21
CA LYS A 42 2.60 6.22 -6.07
C LYS A 42 1.33 5.81 -6.81
N ASN A 43 1.34 4.62 -7.40
CA ASN A 43 0.19 4.03 -8.10
C ASN A 43 0.37 2.50 -8.18
N ALA A 44 -0.53 1.77 -7.52
CA ALA A 44 -0.48 0.32 -7.41
C ALA A 44 -1.16 -0.44 -8.57
N SER A 45 -1.48 0.23 -9.69
CA SER A 45 -2.14 -0.43 -10.84
C SER A 45 -1.33 -1.60 -11.41
N ASP A 46 0.01 -1.50 -11.38
CA ASP A 46 0.92 -2.58 -11.81
C ASP A 46 1.45 -3.43 -10.64
N CYS A 47 0.85 -3.30 -9.45
CA CYS A 47 1.29 -4.07 -8.29
C CYS A 47 0.82 -5.52 -8.43
N LYS A 48 1.78 -6.45 -8.48
CA LYS A 48 1.46 -7.88 -8.50
C LYS A 48 0.81 -8.28 -7.17
N ILE A 49 -0.19 -9.17 -7.23
CA ILE A 49 -0.89 -9.68 -6.04
C ILE A 49 0.10 -10.25 -5.03
N GLU A 50 1.10 -11.01 -5.46
CA GLU A 50 2.13 -11.56 -4.56
C GLU A 50 2.89 -10.45 -3.79
N SER A 51 3.31 -9.39 -4.49
CA SER A 51 3.99 -8.25 -3.88
C SER A 51 3.07 -7.49 -2.93
N PHE A 52 1.81 -7.31 -3.32
CA PHE A 52 0.79 -6.69 -2.48
C PHE A 52 0.61 -7.46 -1.16
N LEU A 53 0.44 -8.78 -1.23
CA LEU A 53 0.29 -9.63 -0.02
C LEU A 53 1.54 -9.61 0.86
N LYS A 54 2.75 -9.61 0.28
CA LYS A 54 4.00 -9.44 1.04
C LYS A 54 4.04 -8.11 1.80
N LEU A 55 3.59 -7.03 1.17
CA LEU A 55 3.51 -5.71 1.81
C LEU A 55 2.48 -5.72 2.95
N LEU A 56 1.27 -6.24 2.73
CA LEU A 56 0.25 -6.31 3.77
C LEU A 56 0.69 -7.14 4.98
N ASN A 57 1.31 -8.30 4.72
CA ASN A 57 1.88 -9.14 5.77
C ASN A 57 2.96 -8.40 6.56
N LEU A 58 3.89 -7.71 5.88
CA LEU A 58 4.91 -6.91 6.55
C LEU A 58 4.30 -5.77 7.39
N TYR A 59 3.20 -5.21 6.92
CA TYR A 59 2.48 -4.14 7.61
C TYR A 59 1.44 -4.64 8.62
N GLU A 60 1.39 -5.95 8.86
CA GLU A 60 0.52 -6.61 9.84
C GLU A 60 -0.96 -6.26 9.64
N THR A 61 -1.41 -6.26 8.39
CA THR A 61 -2.82 -6.07 8.02
C THR A 61 -3.26 -7.14 7.03
N ASN A 62 -4.57 -7.24 6.79
CA ASN A 62 -5.15 -8.04 5.72
C ASN A 62 -5.89 -7.16 4.70
N GLU A 63 -6.27 -7.78 3.59
CA GLU A 63 -6.92 -7.18 2.44
C GLU A 63 -8.27 -6.55 2.81
N SER A 64 -9.05 -7.21 3.67
CA SER A 64 -10.38 -6.72 4.07
C SER A 64 -10.27 -5.40 4.83
N ILE A 65 -9.39 -5.33 5.82
CA ILE A 65 -9.12 -4.11 6.58
C ILE A 65 -8.55 -3.03 5.65
N PHE A 66 -7.58 -3.39 4.81
CA PHE A 66 -6.95 -2.48 3.87
C PHE A 66 -7.98 -1.83 2.92
N PHE A 67 -8.83 -2.62 2.27
CA PHE A 67 -9.79 -2.09 1.30
C PHE A 67 -10.97 -1.37 1.95
N ASN A 68 -11.34 -1.70 3.20
CA ASN A 68 -12.31 -0.90 3.96
C ASN A 68 -11.77 0.50 4.21
N ILE A 69 -10.52 0.63 4.66
CA ILE A 69 -9.85 1.93 4.85
C ILE A 69 -9.79 2.71 3.54
N VAL A 70 -9.34 2.06 2.45
CA VAL A 70 -9.28 2.69 1.12
C VAL A 70 -10.66 3.18 0.68
N ARG A 71 -11.75 2.47 1.00
CA ARG A 71 -13.11 2.91 0.69
C ARG A 71 -13.52 4.10 1.55
N GLU A 72 -13.33 4.03 2.86
CA GLU A 72 -13.76 5.05 3.84
C GLU A 72 -13.04 6.39 3.68
N TYR A 73 -11.71 6.40 3.50
CA TYR A 73 -10.94 7.65 3.38
C TYR A 73 -11.34 8.51 2.19
N ASN A 74 -11.97 7.92 1.19
CA ASN A 74 -12.40 8.67 0.00
C ASN A 74 -13.85 9.16 0.11
N HIS A 75 -14.68 8.59 0.99
CA HIS A 75 -15.97 9.17 1.33
C HIS A 75 -15.83 10.55 2.00
N ILE A 76 -14.72 10.80 2.70
CA ILE A 76 -14.46 12.06 3.43
C ILE A 76 -13.96 13.20 2.50
N LYS A 77 -13.44 12.88 1.31
CA LYS A 77 -12.90 13.90 0.38
C LYS A 77 -13.89 14.36 -0.69
N ASP A 78 -14.98 13.63 -0.86
CA ASP A 78 -16.05 13.96 -1.81
C ASP A 78 -17.22 14.72 -1.12
N GLU A 79 -17.06 15.11 0.15
CA GLU A 79 -17.91 16.05 0.91
C GLU A 79 -17.20 17.37 1.15
#